data_AF-A0A163A9J7-F1
#
_entry.id   AF-A0A163A9J7-F1
#
_cell.length_a   1.000
_cell.length_b   1.000
_cell.length_c   1.000
_cell.angle_alpha   90.00
_cell.angle_beta   90.00
_cell.angle_gamma   90.00
#
_symmetry.space_group_name_H-M   'P 1'
#
loop_
_entity.id
_entity.type
_entity.pdbx_description
1 polymer ?
#
loop_
_entity_poly.entity_id
_entity_poly.type
_entity_poly.pdbx_seq_one_letter_code
_entity_poly.pdbx_strand_id
1 'polypeptide(L)'
;MPLSKPQDPRWHGPQSKYPTINLLKTTFLIPFTILIIVETTLHRIWYNAYYSTVEYDSSETIAYFFLRLGLSLIPDFLSAISTPVLLSRNALHPVYALTQAVVLCSLYICSLILNVLLVGVQELDMDNVQAWYRLCYAEMGMQGVLVLLWGALVGWGAVAVHAWRWGKVVGKMEGDGEELEGFKRERRDSAGVDGEASVKSCRVFV
;
A
#
# COMPACT_ATOMS: atom_id res chain seq x y z
N MET A 1 1.95 13.80 -18.55
CA MET A 1 3.11 12.90 -18.45
C MET A 1 2.60 11.47 -18.53
N PRO A 2 2.98 10.67 -19.54
CA PRO A 2 2.72 9.23 -19.46
C PRO A 2 3.41 8.72 -18.18
N LEU A 3 2.69 7.96 -17.34
CA LEU A 3 3.31 7.20 -16.26
C LEU A 3 4.28 6.21 -16.92
N SER A 4 5.54 6.62 -17.07
CA SER A 4 6.60 5.74 -17.50
C SER A 4 6.66 4.58 -16.52
N LYS A 5 6.90 3.37 -17.04
CA LYS A 5 7.05 2.16 -16.23
C LYS A 5 7.99 2.47 -15.05
N PRO A 6 7.66 2.01 -13.82
CA PRO A 6 8.53 2.24 -12.67
C PRO A 6 9.95 1.77 -13.03
N GLN A 7 10.94 2.64 -12.87
CA GLN A 7 12.33 2.32 -13.17
C GLN A 7 12.92 1.35 -12.13
N ASP A 8 12.30 1.29 -10.95
CA ASP A 8 12.67 0.35 -9.90
C ASP A 8 12.38 -1.11 -10.33
N PRO A 9 13.41 -1.97 -10.44
CA PRO A 9 13.26 -3.36 -10.85
C PRO A 9 12.38 -4.18 -9.90
N ARG A 10 12.19 -3.74 -8.65
CA ARG A 10 11.29 -4.42 -7.69
C ARG A 10 9.83 -4.42 -8.15
N TRP A 11 9.46 -3.48 -9.01
CA TRP A 11 8.10 -3.33 -9.52
C TRP A 11 7.94 -3.84 -10.96
N HIS A 12 8.92 -4.56 -11.49
CA HIS A 12 8.84 -5.20 -12.81
C HIS A 12 8.16 -6.58 -12.70
N GLY A 13 7.13 -6.81 -13.52
CA GLY A 13 6.36 -8.05 -13.54
C GLY A 13 4.87 -7.83 -13.26
N PRO A 14 4.15 -8.87 -12.79
CA PRO A 14 2.73 -8.77 -12.45
C PRO A 14 2.42 -7.65 -11.45
N GLN A 15 3.32 -7.42 -10.49
CA GLN A 15 3.19 -6.37 -9.46
C GLN A 15 3.27 -4.93 -10.01
N SER A 16 3.60 -4.74 -11.29
CA SER A 16 3.53 -3.43 -11.97
C SER A 16 2.13 -2.82 -12.01
N LYS A 17 1.09 -3.60 -11.69
CA LYS A 17 -0.30 -3.12 -11.57
C LYS A 17 -0.58 -2.36 -10.27
N TYR A 18 0.30 -2.43 -9.27
CA TYR A 18 0.11 -1.77 -7.99
C TYR A 18 -0.11 -0.24 -8.10
N PRO A 19 0.72 0.53 -8.85
CA PRO A 19 0.48 1.96 -9.04
C PRO A 19 -0.83 2.28 -9.74
N THR A 20 -1.26 1.45 -10.71
CA THR A 20 -2.54 1.64 -11.42
C THR A 20 -3.72 1.45 -10.48
N ILE A 21 -3.70 0.42 -9.63
CA ILE A 21 -4.75 0.18 -8.63
C ILE A 21 -4.73 1.27 -7.56
N ASN A 22 -3.55 1.72 -7.14
CA ASN A 22 -3.43 2.83 -6.20
C ASN A 22 -3.99 4.12 -6.80
N LEU A 23 -3.75 4.39 -8.08
CA LEU A 23 -4.35 5.53 -8.78
C LEU A 23 -5.88 5.40 -8.82
N LEU A 24 -6.40 4.23 -9.18
CA LEU A 24 -7.84 3.95 -9.19
C LEU A 24 -8.45 4.20 -7.80
N LYS A 25 -7.80 3.71 -6.74
CA LYS A 25 -8.19 3.95 -5.35
C LYS A 25 -8.25 5.45 -5.02
N THR A 26 -7.21 6.20 -5.39
CA THR A 26 -7.19 7.66 -5.18
C THR A 26 -8.28 8.37 -5.99
N THR A 27 -8.62 7.88 -7.19
CA THR A 27 -9.76 8.41 -7.96
C THR A 27 -11.09 8.18 -7.25
N PHE A 28 -11.31 7.03 -6.59
CA PHE A 28 -12.51 6.77 -5.77
C PHE A 28 -12.52 7.53 -4.44
N LEU A 29 -11.35 7.85 -3.88
CA LEU A 29 -11.23 8.64 -2.65
C LEU A 29 -11.78 10.07 -2.81
N ILE A 30 -11.68 10.66 -4.00
CA ILE A 30 -12.18 12.02 -4.30
C ILE A 30 -13.71 12.12 -4.13
N PRO A 31 -14.55 11.37 -4.87
CA PRO A 31 -16.00 11.42 -4.70
C PRO A 31 -16.45 10.99 -3.31
N PHE A 32 -15.74 10.04 -2.66
CA PHE A 32 -16.00 9.69 -1.28
C PHE A 32 -15.80 10.88 -0.33
N THR A 33 -14.71 11.62 -0.49
CA THR A 33 -14.46 12.85 0.30
C THR A 33 -15.52 13.91 0.04
N ILE A 34 -15.99 14.06 -1.21
CA ILE A 34 -17.06 15.00 -1.54
C ILE A 34 -18.36 14.62 -0.82
N LEU A 35 -18.75 13.33 -0.82
CA LEU A 35 -19.94 12.85 -0.10
C LEU A 35 -19.89 13.21 1.38
N ILE A 36 -18.74 13.00 2.02
CA ILE A 36 -18.51 13.34 3.43
C ILE A 36 -18.71 14.83 3.70
N ILE A 37 -18.15 15.70 2.84
CA ILE A 37 -18.30 17.16 2.97
C ILE A 37 -19.78 17.55 2.82
N VAL A 38 -20.47 16.94 1.85
CA VAL A 38 -21.90 17.18 1.61
C VAL A 38 -22.74 16.75 2.81
N GLU A 39 -22.52 15.56 3.35
CA GLU A 39 -23.22 15.07 4.53
C GLU A 39 -22.99 15.98 5.74
N THR A 40 -21.74 16.34 6.04
CA THR A 40 -21.41 17.25 7.16
C THR A 40 -22.09 18.62 7.00
N THR A 41 -22.12 19.14 5.78
CA THR A 41 -22.74 20.45 5.48
C THR A 41 -24.26 20.39 5.61
N LEU A 42 -24.89 19.37 5.03
CA LEU A 42 -26.35 19.19 5.08
C LEU A 42 -26.83 18.88 6.50
N HIS A 43 -26.11 18.03 7.24
CA HIS A 43 -26.41 17.73 8.63
C HIS A 43 -26.44 19.00 9.48
N ARG A 44 -25.46 19.90 9.32
CA ARG A 44 -25.43 21.19 10.00
C ARG A 44 -26.63 22.07 9.62
N ILE A 45 -27.00 22.12 8.32
CA ILE A 45 -28.14 22.91 7.84
C ILE A 45 -29.45 22.38 8.42
N TRP A 46 -29.67 21.06 8.36
CA TRP A 46 -30.89 20.42 8.87
C TRP A 46 -31.01 20.54 10.38
N TYR A 47 -29.90 20.37 11.11
CA TYR A 47 -29.90 20.51 12.57
C TYR A 47 -30.30 21.94 12.99
N ASN A 48 -29.71 22.96 12.38
CA ASN A 48 -30.03 24.37 12.68
C ASN A 48 -31.47 24.76 12.30
N ALA A 49 -32.01 24.14 11.25
CA ALA A 49 -33.40 24.38 10.84
C ALA A 49 -34.40 23.77 11.83
N TYR A 50 -34.08 22.60 12.40
CA TYR A 50 -34.96 21.87 13.32
C TYR A 50 -34.87 22.42 14.76
N TYR A 51 -33.66 22.61 15.28
CA TYR A 51 -33.42 23.10 16.64
C TYR A 51 -33.14 24.61 16.62
N SER A 52 -34.19 25.42 16.43
CA SER A 52 -34.05 26.89 16.37
C SER A 52 -33.58 27.54 17.69
N THR A 53 -33.63 26.80 18.80
CA THR A 53 -33.31 27.29 20.15
C THR A 53 -32.01 26.73 20.75
N VAL A 54 -31.40 25.72 20.12
CA VAL A 54 -30.19 25.05 20.63
C VAL A 54 -29.06 25.29 19.64
N GLU A 55 -27.99 25.93 20.10
CA GLU A 55 -26.80 26.11 19.29
C GLU A 55 -26.18 24.75 18.93
N TYR A 56 -25.82 24.58 17.66
CA TYR A 56 -25.20 23.36 17.16
C TYR A 56 -23.92 23.02 17.91
N ASP A 57 -23.93 21.94 18.70
CA ASP A 57 -22.72 21.45 19.34
C ASP A 57 -21.84 20.72 18.32
N SER A 58 -20.87 21.47 17.82
CA SER A 58 -19.89 20.95 16.87
C SER A 58 -19.00 19.85 17.47
N SER A 59 -18.81 19.81 18.79
CA SER A 59 -17.84 18.92 19.42
C SER A 59 -18.26 17.45 19.36
N GLU A 60 -19.53 17.16 19.68
CA GLU A 60 -20.08 15.80 19.58
C GLU A 60 -20.11 15.34 18.12
N THR A 61 -20.57 16.21 17.21
CA THR A 61 -20.66 15.86 15.79
C THR A 61 -19.28 15.57 15.19
N ILE A 62 -18.26 16.35 15.55
CA ILE A 62 -16.87 16.10 15.12
C ILE A 62 -16.37 14.77 15.68
N ALA A 63 -16.66 14.43 16.93
CA ALA A 63 -16.25 13.16 17.53
C ALA A 63 -16.91 11.96 16.84
N TYR A 64 -18.22 12.01 16.59
CA TYR A 64 -18.95 10.99 15.83
C TYR A 64 -18.40 10.83 14.42
N PHE A 65 -18.18 11.95 13.72
CA PHE A 65 -17.56 11.97 12.40
C PHE A 65 -16.16 11.32 12.41
N PHE A 66 -15.33 11.69 13.38
CA PHE A 66 -13.96 11.20 13.48
C PHE A 66 -13.92 9.69 13.75
N LEU A 67 -14.79 9.21 14.65
CA LEU A 67 -14.95 7.78 14.92
C LEU A 67 -15.40 7.04 13.66
N ARG A 68 -16.41 7.55 12.96
CA ARG A 68 -17.01 6.87 11.80
C ARG A 68 -16.14 6.85 10.56
N LEU A 69 -15.39 7.93 10.31
CA LEU A 69 -14.70 8.15 9.03
C LEU A 69 -13.25 8.59 9.21
N GLY A 70 -12.98 9.44 10.20
CA GLY A 70 -11.66 10.04 10.42
C GLY A 70 -10.54 9.02 10.62
N LEU A 71 -10.79 7.94 11.37
CA LEU A 71 -9.81 6.91 11.67
C LEU A 71 -9.22 6.22 10.44
N SER A 72 -10.03 5.98 9.40
CA SER A 72 -9.55 5.39 8.14
C SER A 72 -9.10 6.47 7.14
N LEU A 73 -9.80 7.60 7.11
CA LEU A 73 -9.61 8.63 6.09
C LEU A 73 -8.30 9.40 6.24
N ILE A 74 -7.91 9.77 7.47
CA ILE A 74 -6.68 10.53 7.71
C ILE A 74 -5.44 9.72 7.29
N PRO A 75 -5.27 8.45 7.71
CA PRO A 75 -4.16 7.62 7.22
C PRO A 75 -4.20 7.39 5.70
N ASP A 76 -5.39 7.30 5.07
CA ASP A 76 -5.50 7.16 3.62
C ASP A 76 -5.06 8.43 2.88
N PHE A 77 -5.39 9.62 3.38
CA PHE A 77 -4.87 10.88 2.83
C PHE A 77 -3.35 10.96 2.91
N LEU A 78 -2.77 10.61 4.07
CA LEU A 78 -1.32 10.56 4.23
C LEU A 78 -0.70 9.55 3.25
N SER A 79 -1.34 8.39 3.08
CA SER A 79 -0.97 7.38 2.09
C SER A 79 -1.05 7.90 0.65
N ALA A 80 -2.09 8.66 0.31
CA ALA A 80 -2.33 9.18 -1.03
C ALA A 80 -1.27 10.22 -1.43
N ILE A 81 -0.68 10.91 -0.44
CA ILE A 81 0.45 11.83 -0.64
C ILE A 81 1.79 11.07 -0.62
N SER A 82 2.01 10.19 0.36
CA SER A 82 3.31 9.52 0.54
C SER A 82 3.63 8.56 -0.60
N THR A 83 2.65 7.79 -1.07
CA THR A 83 2.85 6.75 -2.09
C THR A 83 3.37 7.32 -3.42
N PRO A 84 2.76 8.35 -4.04
CA PRO A 84 3.29 8.95 -5.26
C PRO A 84 4.64 9.65 -5.05
N VAL A 85 4.89 10.25 -3.87
CA VAL A 85 6.21 10.84 -3.55
C VAL A 85 7.30 9.78 -3.46
N LEU A 86 7.01 8.63 -2.85
CA LEU A 86 7.96 7.51 -2.79
C LEU A 86 8.14 6.84 -4.16
N LEU A 87 7.07 6.75 -4.95
CA LEU A 87 7.12 6.19 -6.29
C LEU A 87 7.94 7.07 -7.24
N SER A 88 7.77 8.40 -7.18
CA SER A 88 8.53 9.33 -8.03
C SER A 88 10.03 9.34 -7.71
N ARG A 89 10.40 8.98 -6.49
CA ARG A 89 11.79 8.83 -6.04
C ARG A 89 12.35 7.42 -6.20
N ASN A 90 11.60 6.48 -6.80
CA ASN A 90 11.96 5.05 -6.88
C ASN A 90 12.33 4.45 -5.50
N ALA A 91 11.70 4.95 -4.43
CA ALA A 91 12.01 4.60 -3.04
C ALA A 91 10.89 3.76 -2.39
N LEU A 92 9.87 3.36 -3.16
CA LEU A 92 8.73 2.60 -2.64
C LEU A 92 9.14 1.15 -2.37
N HIS A 93 9.41 0.84 -1.10
CA HIS A 93 9.77 -0.52 -0.69
C HIS A 93 8.55 -1.46 -0.71
N PRO A 94 8.63 -2.68 -1.25
CA PRO A 94 7.50 -3.62 -1.29
C PRO A 94 6.90 -3.94 0.08
N VAL A 95 7.75 -4.06 1.11
CA VAL A 95 7.29 -4.30 2.50
C VAL A 95 6.46 -3.14 3.01
N TYR A 96 6.87 -1.89 2.77
CA TYR A 96 6.11 -0.71 3.17
C TYR A 96 4.74 -0.68 2.49
N ALA A 97 4.71 -0.91 1.17
CA ALA A 97 3.48 -0.98 0.40
C ALA A 97 2.51 -2.04 0.94
N LEU A 98 3.00 -3.25 1.26
CA LEU A 98 2.20 -4.30 1.87
C LEU A 98 1.69 -3.91 3.26
N THR A 99 2.56 -3.43 4.15
CA THR A 99 2.17 -3.05 5.52
C THR A 99 1.12 -1.95 5.53
N GLN A 100 1.31 -0.93 4.68
CA GLN A 100 0.38 0.17 4.52
C GLN A 100 -0.98 -0.33 4.02
N ALA A 101 -0.99 -1.20 3.00
CA ALA A 101 -2.22 -1.76 2.47
C ALA A 101 -2.98 -2.61 3.49
N VAL A 102 -2.27 -3.42 4.29
CA VAL A 102 -2.89 -4.25 5.35
C VAL A 102 -3.51 -3.37 6.44
N VAL A 103 -2.77 -2.37 6.92
CA VAL A 103 -3.26 -1.44 7.96
C VAL A 103 -4.49 -0.69 7.47
N LEU A 104 -4.43 -0.11 6.26
CA LEU A 104 -5.55 0.68 5.72
C LEU A 104 -6.77 -0.19 5.39
N CYS A 105 -6.57 -1.39 4.83
CA CYS A 105 -7.66 -2.34 4.62
C CYS A 105 -8.37 -2.66 5.94
N SER A 106 -7.60 -2.93 7.00
CA SER A 106 -8.14 -3.24 8.33
C SER A 106 -8.90 -2.06 8.93
N LEU A 107 -8.35 -0.84 8.81
CA LEU A 107 -9.02 0.38 9.26
C LEU A 107 -10.33 0.63 8.51
N TYR A 108 -10.37 0.42 7.19
CA TYR A 108 -11.59 0.58 6.41
C TYR A 108 -12.65 -0.47 6.74
N ILE A 109 -12.26 -1.72 7.03
CA ILE A 109 -13.21 -2.75 7.50
C ILE A 109 -13.82 -2.34 8.85
N CYS A 110 -12.99 -1.91 9.82
CA CYS A 110 -13.47 -1.43 11.12
C CYS A 110 -14.38 -0.20 10.96
N SER A 111 -13.98 0.76 10.13
CA SER A 111 -14.72 1.98 9.81
C SER A 111 -16.08 1.67 9.17
N LEU A 112 -16.14 0.72 8.23
CA LEU A 112 -17.38 0.27 7.59
C LEU A 112 -18.35 -0.36 8.61
N ILE A 113 -17.85 -1.25 9.48
CA ILE A 113 -18.68 -1.88 10.52
C ILE A 113 -19.19 -0.81 11.49
N LEU A 114 -18.31 0.09 11.94
CA LEU A 114 -18.67 1.15 12.86
C LEU A 114 -19.69 2.12 12.24
N ASN A 115 -19.58 2.42 10.95
CA ASN A 115 -20.54 3.23 10.22
C ASN A 115 -21.94 2.58 10.22
N VAL A 116 -22.03 1.28 9.92
CA VAL A 116 -23.29 0.54 9.99
C VAL A 116 -23.90 0.58 11.40
N LEU A 117 -23.09 0.35 12.44
CA LEU A 117 -23.56 0.35 13.82
C LEU A 117 -24.02 1.74 14.28
N LEU A 118 -23.23 2.78 14.03
CA LEU A 118 -23.55 4.14 14.44
C LEU A 118 -24.83 4.62 13.75
N VAL A 119 -24.96 4.41 12.43
CA VAL A 119 -26.19 4.79 11.70
C VAL A 119 -27.40 3.99 12.17
N GLY A 120 -27.22 2.73 12.57
CA GLY A 120 -28.29 1.89 13.10
C GLY A 120 -28.74 2.22 14.52
N VAL A 121 -27.85 2.76 15.36
CA VAL A 121 -28.15 3.14 16.75
C VAL A 121 -28.59 4.59 16.87
N GLN A 122 -28.25 5.44 15.91
CA GLN A 122 -28.55 6.87 15.99
C GLN A 122 -30.02 7.15 15.66
N GLU A 123 -30.79 7.49 16.69
CA GLU A 123 -32.16 7.97 16.58
C GLU A 123 -32.14 9.48 16.31
N LEU A 124 -32.22 9.87 15.04
CA LEU A 124 -32.34 11.27 14.63
C LEU A 124 -33.79 11.59 14.30
N ASP A 125 -34.37 12.52 15.05
CA ASP A 125 -35.68 13.09 14.76
C ASP A 125 -35.49 14.39 13.96
N MET A 126 -35.39 14.26 12.64
CA MET A 126 -35.27 15.39 11.70
C MET A 126 -36.17 15.15 10.48
N ASP A 127 -36.76 16.21 9.94
CA ASP A 127 -37.64 16.14 8.76
C ASP A 127 -36.98 15.48 7.54
N ASN A 128 -35.65 15.58 7.43
CA ASN A 128 -34.85 15.06 6.32
C ASN A 128 -34.11 13.76 6.64
N VAL A 129 -34.53 13.00 7.67
CA VAL A 129 -33.82 11.78 8.12
C VAL A 129 -33.64 10.74 7.00
N GLN A 130 -34.62 10.61 6.09
CA GLN A 130 -34.49 9.69 4.94
C GLN A 130 -33.37 10.08 3.98
N ALA A 131 -33.15 11.39 3.77
CA ALA A 131 -32.07 11.88 2.93
C ALA A 131 -30.71 11.61 3.59
N TRP A 132 -30.63 11.80 4.91
CA TRP A 132 -29.43 11.46 5.69
C TRP A 132 -29.09 9.96 5.62
N TYR A 133 -30.07 9.06 5.80
CA TYR A 133 -29.84 7.61 5.65
C TYR A 133 -29.31 7.23 4.26
N ARG A 134 -29.85 7.82 3.19
CA ARG A 134 -29.39 7.57 1.82
C ARG A 134 -27.93 8.00 1.62
N LEU A 135 -27.52 9.13 2.21
CA LEU A 135 -26.12 9.56 2.20
C LEU A 135 -25.23 8.58 2.95
N CYS A 136 -25.64 8.17 4.15
CA CYS A 136 -24.90 7.19 4.95
C CYS A 136 -24.74 5.84 4.21
N TYR A 137 -25.78 5.33 3.55
CA TYR A 137 -25.67 4.10 2.76
C TYR A 137 -24.78 4.26 1.52
N ALA A 138 -24.81 5.43 0.87
CA ALA A 138 -23.89 5.73 -0.23
C ALA A 138 -22.42 5.75 0.26
N GLU A 139 -22.16 6.33 1.43
CA GLU A 139 -20.85 6.30 2.06
C GLU A 139 -20.39 4.89 2.40
N MET A 140 -21.24 4.06 3.00
CA MET A 140 -20.93 2.65 3.27
C MET A 140 -20.61 1.89 1.98
N GLY A 141 -21.36 2.13 0.90
CA GLY A 141 -21.08 1.56 -0.41
C GLY A 141 -19.70 1.95 -0.93
N MET A 142 -19.35 3.24 -0.85
CA MET A 142 -18.04 3.75 -1.27
C MET A 142 -16.90 3.22 -0.39
N GLN A 143 -17.10 3.13 0.93
CA GLN A 143 -16.16 2.48 1.86
C GLN A 143 -15.96 1.01 1.49
N GLY A 144 -17.02 0.28 1.14
CA GLY A 144 -16.93 -1.10 0.66
C GLY A 144 -16.07 -1.23 -0.60
N VAL A 145 -16.23 -0.33 -1.56
CA VAL A 145 -15.36 -0.27 -2.76
C VAL A 145 -13.90 -0.01 -2.37
N LEU A 146 -13.64 0.93 -1.44
CA LEU A 146 -12.30 1.22 -0.94
C LEU A 146 -11.67 0.01 -0.22
N VAL A 147 -12.43 -0.76 0.57
CA VAL A 147 -11.99 -2.02 1.17
C VAL A 147 -11.52 -3.00 0.10
N LEU A 148 -12.29 -3.18 -0.98
CA LEU A 148 -11.93 -4.08 -2.07
C LEU A 148 -10.65 -3.64 -2.79
N LEU A 149 -10.49 -2.34 -3.04
CA LEU A 149 -9.29 -1.79 -3.68
C LEU A 149 -8.07 -1.93 -2.77
N TRP A 150 -8.21 -1.68 -1.46
CA TRP A 150 -7.15 -1.92 -0.49
C TRP A 150 -6.80 -3.40 -0.36
N GLY A 151 -7.79 -4.30 -0.37
CA GLY A 151 -7.57 -5.74 -0.41
C GLY A 151 -6.82 -6.20 -1.66
N ALA A 152 -7.14 -5.64 -2.83
CA ALA A 152 -6.37 -5.88 -4.05
C ALA A 152 -4.92 -5.40 -3.91
N LEU A 153 -4.68 -4.22 -3.32
CA LEU A 153 -3.33 -3.71 -3.05
C LEU A 153 -2.55 -4.61 -2.08
N VAL A 154 -3.20 -5.23 -1.09
CA VAL A 154 -2.58 -6.25 -0.22
C VAL A 154 -2.09 -7.43 -1.05
N GLY A 155 -2.92 -7.95 -1.96
CA GLY A 155 -2.54 -9.06 -2.85
C GLY A 155 -1.33 -8.73 -3.71
N TRP A 156 -1.33 -7.59 -4.40
CA TRP A 156 -0.21 -7.17 -5.23
C TRP A 156 1.05 -6.81 -4.42
N GLY A 157 0.88 -6.25 -3.22
CA GLY A 157 1.96 -6.00 -2.27
C GLY A 157 2.63 -7.29 -1.81
N ALA A 158 1.85 -8.34 -1.54
CA ALA A 158 2.38 -9.66 -1.17
C ALA A 158 3.18 -10.28 -2.32
N VAL A 159 2.68 -10.20 -3.55
CA VAL A 159 3.41 -10.64 -4.76
C VAL A 159 4.72 -9.87 -4.92
N ALA A 160 4.71 -8.54 -4.73
CA ALA A 160 5.91 -7.72 -4.81
C ALA A 160 6.96 -8.10 -3.73
N VAL A 161 6.52 -8.34 -2.49
CA VAL A 161 7.40 -8.80 -1.41
C VAL A 161 7.97 -10.19 -1.72
N HIS A 162 7.16 -11.10 -2.24
CA HIS A 162 7.61 -12.44 -2.64
C HIS A 162 8.68 -12.36 -3.74
N ALA A 163 8.40 -11.63 -4.82
CA ALA A 163 9.35 -11.43 -5.93
C ALA A 163 10.67 -10.80 -5.45
N TRP A 164 10.59 -9.79 -4.57
CA TRP A 164 11.77 -9.17 -3.96
C TRP A 164 12.59 -10.15 -3.10
N ARG A 165 11.93 -10.99 -2.29
CA ARG A 165 12.62 -12.02 -1.49
C ARG A 165 13.31 -13.05 -2.38
N TRP A 166 12.65 -13.50 -3.44
CA TRP A 166 13.21 -14.47 -4.37
C TRP A 166 14.39 -13.92 -5.16
N GLY A 167 14.32 -12.66 -5.59
CA GLY A 167 15.44 -11.98 -6.27
C GLY A 167 16.71 -11.91 -5.42
N LYS A 168 16.59 -11.77 -4.10
CA LYS A 168 17.75 -11.83 -3.19
C LYS A 168 18.38 -13.22 -3.11
N VAL A 169 17.57 -14.27 -3.15
CA VAL A 169 18.06 -15.65 -3.10
C VAL A 169 18.81 -16.00 -4.37
N VAL A 170 18.24 -15.66 -5.54
CA VAL A 170 18.88 -15.91 -6.84
C VAL A 170 20.17 -15.11 -6.99
N GLY A 171 20.16 -13.82 -6.67
CA GLY A 171 21.37 -12.99 -6.75
C GLY A 171 22.49 -13.45 -5.80
N LYS A 172 22.13 -14.04 -4.65
CA LYS A 172 23.10 -14.66 -3.75
C LYS A 172 23.69 -15.95 -4.34
N MET A 173 22.86 -16.79 -4.96
CA MET A 173 23.34 -18.01 -5.62
C MET A 173 24.25 -17.71 -6.83
N GLU A 174 23.98 -16.63 -7.56
CA GLU A 174 24.80 -16.19 -8.70
C GLU A 174 26.15 -15.64 -8.22
N GLY A 175 26.16 -14.83 -7.16
CA GLY A 175 27.39 -14.32 -6.53
C GLY A 175 28.24 -15.43 -5.89
N ASP A 176 27.61 -16.35 -5.14
CA ASP A 176 28.29 -17.51 -4.56
C ASP A 176 28.84 -18.43 -5.66
N GLY A 177 28.18 -18.50 -6.82
CA GLY A 177 28.61 -19.26 -7.99
C GLY A 177 29.86 -18.66 -8.67
N GLU A 178 29.87 -17.34 -8.88
CA GLU A 178 31.04 -16.63 -9.41
C GLU A 178 32.25 -16.73 -8.47
N GLU A 179 32.04 -16.66 -7.15
CA GLU A 179 33.10 -16.82 -6.15
C GLU A 179 33.68 -18.24 -6.15
N LEU A 180 32.84 -19.26 -6.31
CA LEU A 180 33.27 -20.66 -6.44
C LEU A 180 34.00 -20.93 -7.76
N GLU A 181 33.60 -20.29 -8.86
CA GLU A 181 34.32 -20.36 -10.13
C GLU A 181 35.67 -19.65 -10.06
N GLY A 182 35.76 -18.50 -9.37
CA GLY A 182 37.01 -17.81 -9.07
C GLY A 182 37.99 -18.70 -8.30
N PHE A 183 37.54 -19.33 -7.21
CA PHE A 183 38.34 -20.26 -6.42
C PHE A 183 38.80 -21.49 -7.21
N LYS A 184 37.97 -22.03 -8.11
CA LYS A 184 38.35 -23.15 -8.99
C LYS A 184 39.41 -22.76 -10.01
N ARG A 185 39.36 -21.52 -10.51
CA ARG A 185 40.35 -20.98 -11.46
C ARG A 185 41.71 -20.81 -10.78
N GLU A 186 41.73 -20.18 -9.61
CA GLU A 186 42.95 -19.96 -8.81
C GLU A 186 43.65 -21.27 -8.40
N ARG A 187 42.88 -22.30 -8.03
CA ARG A 187 43.44 -23.65 -7.76
C ARG A 187 44.04 -24.31 -9.00
N ARG A 188 43.44 -24.11 -10.18
CA ARG A 188 43.94 -24.70 -11.43
C ARG A 188 45.25 -24.04 -11.87
N ASP A 189 45.35 -22.73 -11.68
CA ASP A 189 46.58 -21.97 -11.99
C ASP A 189 47.71 -22.32 -11.00
N SER A 190 47.39 -22.54 -9.73
CA SER A 190 48.36 -22.97 -8.71
C SER A 190 48.87 -24.40 -8.92
N ALA A 191 48.02 -25.31 -9.41
CA ALA A 191 48.40 -26.70 -9.69
C ALA A 191 49.26 -26.88 -10.97
N GLY A 192 49.32 -25.86 -11.84
CA GLY A 192 50.12 -25.89 -13.07
C GLY A 192 51.57 -25.47 -12.89
N VAL A 193 51.91 -24.75 -11.80
CA VAL A 193 53.24 -24.15 -11.61
C VAL A 193 54.25 -25.13 -10.99
N ASP A 194 53.79 -26.16 -10.27
CA ASP A 194 54.69 -27.13 -9.60
C ASP A 194 55.12 -28.29 -10.50
N GLY A 195 54.60 -28.38 -11.74
CA GLY A 195 54.85 -29.49 -12.66
C GLY A 195 56.13 -29.41 -13.51
N GLU A 196 56.77 -28.24 -13.61
CA GLU A 196 57.91 -28.04 -14.54
C GLU A 196 59.30 -28.03 -13.87
N ALA A 197 59.40 -28.15 -12.55
CA ALA A 197 60.68 -28.07 -11.86
C ALA A 197 61.47 -29.40 -11.71
N SER A 198 60.95 -30.54 -12.18
CA SER A 198 61.54 -31.88 -11.87
C SER A 198 61.96 -32.73 -13.08
N VAL A 199 62.52 -32.15 -14.15
CA VAL A 199 63.21 -32.93 -15.20
C VAL A 199 64.53 -32.27 -15.62
N LYS A 200 65.45 -32.10 -14.67
CA LYS A 200 66.88 -31.84 -14.95
C LYS A 200 67.76 -32.61 -13.97
N SER A 201 67.89 -33.92 -14.14
CA SER A 201 69.12 -34.61 -13.70
C SER A 201 69.18 -36.03 -14.28
N CYS A 202 70.18 -36.26 -15.14
CA CYS A 202 70.85 -37.52 -15.52
C CYS A 202 71.14 -37.56 -17.02
N ARG A 203 72.22 -36.90 -17.45
CA ARG A 203 73.03 -37.41 -18.57
C ARG A 203 74.37 -37.86 -18.02
N VAL A 204 74.52 -39.19 -18.01
CA VAL A 204 75.74 -39.92 -17.67
C VAL A 204 76.70 -39.79 -18.85
N PHE A 205 77.92 -39.35 -18.56
CA PHE A 205 79.07 -39.41 -19.46
C PHE A 205 79.53 -40.86 -19.60
N VAL A 206 79.72 -41.32 -20.85
CA VAL A 206 80.64 -42.41 -21.22
C VAL A 206 81.41 -41.93 -22.44
#